data_AF-A0A382UJI8-F1
#
_entry.id   AF-A0A382UJI8-F1
#
_cell.length_a   1.000
_cell.length_b   1.000
_cell.length_c   1.000
_cell.angle_alpha   90.00
_cell.angle_beta   90.00
_cell.angle_gamma   90.00
#
_symmetry.space_group_name_H-M   'P 1'
#
loop_
_entity.id
_entity.type
_entity.pdbx_description
1 polymer ?
#
loop_
_entity_poly.entity_id
_entity_poly.type
_entity_poly.pdbx_seq_one_letter_code
_entity_poly.pdbx_strand_id
1 'polypeptide(L)' 'MADHKYEKWIQKDHAIIEGIDVSGEWNKMYEPREIMEYDLTYMDKVTELEGGESMGWCYECAKCIGVCPVDNVGSYGPRK' A
#
# COMPACT_ATOMS: atom_id res chain seq x y z
N MET A 1 -4.41 -5.81 -24.84
CA MET A 1 -4.34 -5.05 -23.58
C MET A 1 -4.89 -3.69 -23.91
N ALA A 2 -6.12 -3.39 -23.47
CA ALA A 2 -6.87 -2.24 -23.94
C ALA A 2 -6.19 -0.93 -23.48
N ASP A 3 -6.03 0.00 -24.42
CA ASP A 3 -5.52 1.37 -24.23
C ASP A 3 -6.50 2.23 -23.40
N HIS A 4 -6.83 1.80 -22.19
CA HIS A 4 -7.50 2.64 -21.20
C HIS A 4 -6.41 3.34 -20.39
N LYS A 5 -5.73 4.31 -21.01
CA LYS A 5 -4.91 5.28 -20.30
C LYS A 5 -5.86 6.22 -19.55
N TYR A 6 -6.41 5.72 -18.44
CA TYR A 6 -7.20 6.35 -17.38
C TYR A 6 -8.01 7.61 -17.79
N GLU A 7 -9.34 7.54 -17.69
CA GLU A 7 -10.18 8.74 -17.79
C GLU A 7 -9.69 9.82 -16.80
N LYS A 8 -9.53 11.06 -17.28
CA LYS A 8 -8.99 12.14 -16.43
C LYS A 8 -9.99 12.48 -15.34
N TRP A 9 -9.49 12.62 -14.11
CA TRP A 9 -10.26 13.18 -13.00
C TRP A 9 -10.60 14.65 -13.26
N ILE A 10 -11.64 15.16 -12.58
CA ILE A 10 -12.15 16.51 -12.82
C ILE A 10 -12.16 17.27 -11.49
N GLN A 11 -11.59 18.47 -11.48
CA GLN A 11 -11.76 19.43 -10.39
C GLN A 11 -12.75 20.51 -10.79
N LYS A 12 -13.70 20.83 -9.90
CA LYS A 12 -14.59 21.98 -10.03
C LYS A 12 -14.60 22.76 -8.73
N ASP A 13 -14.08 23.97 -8.77
CA ASP A 13 -14.09 24.87 -7.61
C ASP A 13 -15.50 25.41 -7.30
N HIS A 14 -16.40 25.39 -8.29
CA HIS A 14 -17.80 25.76 -8.14
C HIS A 14 -18.70 24.91 -9.04
N ALA A 15 -19.61 24.14 -8.47
CA ALA A 15 -20.62 23.37 -9.18
C ALA A 15 -21.89 23.22 -8.35
N ILE A 16 -23.05 23.62 -8.93
CA ILE A 16 -24.36 23.47 -8.29
C ILE A 16 -25.27 22.66 -9.21
N ILE A 17 -25.87 21.59 -8.69
CA ILE A 17 -26.84 20.75 -9.38
C ILE A 17 -28.12 20.75 -8.55
N GLU A 18 -29.24 21.19 -9.12
CA GLU A 18 -30.54 21.24 -8.42
C GLU A 18 -30.51 21.98 -7.06
N GLY A 19 -29.66 23.00 -6.95
CA GLY A 19 -29.47 23.77 -5.71
C GLY A 19 -28.54 23.12 -4.69
N ILE A 20 -27.97 21.96 -5.00
CA ILE A 20 -27.00 21.25 -4.16
C ILE A 20 -25.59 21.58 -4.66
N ASP A 21 -24.73 22.04 -3.76
CA ASP A 21 -23.31 22.27 -4.03
C ASP A 21 -22.58 20.92 -4.14
N VAL A 22 -22.01 20.68 -5.33
CA VAL A 22 -21.23 19.49 -5.70
C VAL A 22 -19.81 19.87 -6.13
N SER A 23 -19.32 21.04 -5.68
CA SER A 23 -17.95 21.47 -5.89
C SER A 23 -16.97 20.47 -5.26
N GLY A 24 -15.85 20.20 -5.94
CA GLY A 24 -14.85 19.27 -5.46
C GLY A 24 -14.10 18.55 -6.57
N GLU A 25 -13.38 17.52 -6.15
CA GLU A 25 -12.56 16.67 -7.00
C GLU A 25 -13.31 15.35 -7.24
N TRP A 26 -13.63 15.10 -8.50
CA TRP A 26 -14.39 13.94 -8.93
C TRP A 26 -13.50 12.96 -9.69
N ASN A 27 -13.81 11.67 -9.58
CA ASN A 27 -13.17 10.60 -10.33
C ASN A 27 -11.66 10.40 -10.05
N LYS A 28 -11.18 10.78 -8.85
CA LYS A 28 -9.81 10.49 -8.39
C LYS A 28 -9.46 9.00 -8.30
N MET A 29 -10.42 8.09 -8.46
CA MET A 29 -10.15 6.65 -8.53
C MET A 29 -9.59 6.19 -9.87
N TYR A 30 -9.65 7.04 -10.90
CA TYR A 30 -9.01 6.72 -12.18
C TYR A 30 -7.51 6.98 -12.16
N GLU A 31 -6.98 7.73 -11.19
CA GLU A 31 -5.53 7.84 -11.04
C GLU A 31 -4.95 6.56 -10.41
N PRO A 32 -3.81 6.07 -10.92
CA PRO A 32 -2.99 5.08 -10.24
C PRO A 32 -2.79 5.43 -8.76
N ARG A 33 -3.09 4.47 -7.88
CA ARG A 33 -2.87 4.58 -6.43
C ARG A 33 -1.85 3.58 -5.92
N GLU A 34 -1.31 2.78 -6.83
CA GLU A 34 -0.19 1.91 -6.57
C GLU A 34 1.08 2.75 -6.39
N ILE A 35 1.88 2.35 -5.40
CA ILE A 35 3.25 2.81 -5.27
C ILE A 35 4.05 2.05 -6.31
N MET A 36 4.65 2.76 -7.26
CA MET A 36 5.45 2.17 -8.34
C MET A 36 6.89 1.87 -7.91
N GLU A 37 7.37 2.56 -6.88
CA GLU A 37 8.74 2.50 -6.40
C GLU A 37 8.75 2.23 -4.90
N TYR A 38 9.40 1.14 -4.50
CA TYR A 38 9.63 0.81 -3.09
C TYR A 38 11.12 0.95 -2.78
N ASP A 39 11.44 1.68 -1.72
CA ASP A 39 12.79 1.69 -1.16
C ASP A 39 13.02 0.39 -0.37
N LEU A 40 13.89 -0.47 -0.90
CA LEU A 40 14.22 -1.77 -0.31
C LEU A 40 15.45 -1.72 0.61
N THR A 41 16.07 -0.56 0.81
CA THR A 41 17.31 -0.40 1.61
C THR A 41 17.24 -1.06 2.98
N TYR A 42 16.08 -0.98 3.65
CA TYR A 42 15.91 -1.58 4.97
C TYR A 42 15.69 -3.09 4.92
N MET A 43 15.09 -3.59 3.84
CA MET A 43 14.95 -5.03 3.63
C MET A 43 16.31 -5.67 3.39
N ASP A 44 17.15 -5.03 2.58
CA ASP A 44 18.52 -5.47 2.32
C ASP A 44 19.30 -5.60 3.64
N LYS A 45 19.27 -4.55 4.47
CA LYS A 45 19.88 -4.54 5.81
C LYS A 45 19.38 -5.68 6.71
N VAL A 46 18.10 -6.04 6.65
CA VAL A 46 17.54 -7.14 7.44
C VAL A 46 18.06 -8.49 6.92
N THR A 47 18.14 -8.66 5.60
CA THR A 47 18.62 -9.90 4.99
C THR A 47 20.13 -10.13 5.14
N GLU A 48 20.90 -9.08 5.43
CA GLU A 48 22.33 -9.15 5.74
C GLU A 48 22.62 -9.62 7.18
N LEU A 49 21.61 -9.64 8.07
CA LEU A 49 21.78 -10.12 9.44
C LEU A 49 21.91 -11.65 9.46
N GLU A 50 22.75 -12.18 10.35
CA GLU A 50 22.85 -13.62 10.59
C GLU A 50 21.48 -14.19 11.01
N GLY A 51 20.94 -15.12 10.22
CA GLY A 51 19.60 -15.68 10.42
C GLY A 51 18.44 -14.86 9.84
N GLY A 52 18.73 -13.71 9.21
CA GLY A 52 17.75 -12.82 8.56
C GLY A 52 17.49 -13.12 7.08
N GLU A 53 18.25 -14.02 6.46
CA GLU A 53 18.29 -14.27 5.01
C GLU A 53 16.90 -14.68 4.47
N SER A 54 16.17 -15.46 5.26
CA SER A 54 14.83 -15.96 4.90
C SER A 54 13.78 -14.86 4.72
N MET A 55 14.02 -13.65 5.25
CA MET A 55 13.12 -12.51 5.05
C MET A 55 13.06 -12.09 3.58
N GLY A 56 14.14 -12.26 2.80
CA GLY A 56 14.16 -11.96 1.37
C GLY A 56 13.25 -12.87 0.53
N TRP A 57 12.75 -13.97 1.10
CA TRP A 57 11.82 -14.90 0.46
C TRP A 57 10.36 -14.68 0.88
N CYS A 58 10.08 -13.59 1.59
CA CYS A 58 8.75 -13.34 2.14
C CYS A 58 7.74 -13.01 1.02
N TYR A 59 6.71 -13.86 0.88
CA TYR A 59 5.59 -13.68 -0.06
C TYR A 59 4.24 -13.52 0.67
N GLU A 60 4.30 -13.02 1.91
CA GLU A 60 3.12 -12.59 2.69
C GLU A 60 2.14 -13.71 3.12
N CYS A 61 2.59 -14.96 3.21
CA CYS A 61 1.73 -16.08 3.61
C CYS A 61 1.29 -16.11 5.08
N ALA A 62 1.76 -15.16 5.90
CA ALA A 62 1.45 -15.01 7.33
C ALA A 62 1.82 -16.21 8.23
N LYS A 63 2.49 -17.25 7.73
CA LYS A 63 2.77 -18.48 8.49
C LYS A 63 3.69 -18.25 9.70
N CYS A 64 4.61 -17.30 9.59
CA CYS A 64 5.55 -16.95 10.66
C CYS A 64 4.90 -16.23 11.85
N ILE A 65 3.71 -15.62 11.67
CA ILE A 65 3.06 -14.81 12.73
C ILE A 65 2.69 -15.69 13.92
N GLY A 66 2.02 -16.83 13.68
CA GLY A 66 1.55 -17.72 14.74
C GLY A 66 2.65 -18.47 15.50
N VAL A 67 3.90 -18.39 15.03
CA VAL A 67 5.06 -19.01 15.70
C VAL A 67 6.03 -17.96 16.26
N CYS A 68 5.71 -16.66 16.14
CA CYS A 68 6.60 -15.61 16.60
C CYS A 68 6.71 -15.65 18.14
N PRO A 69 7.88 -15.94 18.72
CA PRO A 69 8.02 -16.00 20.17
C PRO A 69 7.84 -14.63 20.83
N VAL A 70 8.04 -13.55 20.08
CA VAL A 70 7.86 -12.17 20.56
C VAL A 70 6.37 -11.83 20.71
N ASP A 71 5.48 -12.40 19.89
CA ASP A 71 4.02 -12.23 20.03
C ASP A 71 3.51 -12.84 21.36
N ASN A 72 4.25 -13.79 21.95
CA ASN A 72 3.94 -14.36 23.27
C ASN A 72 4.33 -13.45 24.44
N VAL A 73 5.17 -12.42 24.23
CA VAL A 73 5.68 -11.52 25.29
C VAL A 73 5.32 -10.05 25.04
N GLY A 74 4.54 -9.75 24.00
CA GLY A 74 4.04 -8.41 23.69
C GLY A 74 3.18 -8.39 22.41
N SER A 75 2.63 -7.23 22.05
CA SER A 75 1.91 -7.07 20.77
C SER A 75 2.89 -6.77 19.64
N TYR A 76 3.63 -7.78 19.20
CA TYR A 76 4.53 -7.66 18.05
C TYR A 76 4.25 -8.77 17.04
N GLY A 77 3.79 -8.36 15.86
CA GLY A 77 3.82 -9.18 14.66
C GLY A 77 4.73 -8.50 13.65
N PRO A 78 5.65 -9.20 12.97
CA PRO A 78 6.49 -8.60 11.92
C PRO A 78 5.69 -7.97 10.75
N ARG A 79 4.37 -8.18 10.73
CA ARG A 79 3.39 -7.83 9.70
C ARG A 79 2.03 -7.36 10.27
N LYS A 80 1.94 -7.12 11.60
CA LYS A 80 0.70 -6.62 12.26
C LYS A 80 0.52 -5.12 12.01
#